data_AF-A0A6J4Y003-F1
#
_entry.id   AF-A0A6J4Y003-F1
#
_cell.length_a   1.000
_cell.length_b   1.000
_cell.length_c   1.000
_cell.angle_alpha   90.00
_cell.angle_beta   90.00
_cell.angle_gamma   90.00
#
_symmetry.space_group_name_H-M   'P 1'
#
loop_
_entity.id
_entity.type
_entity.pdbx_description
1 polymer ?
#
loop_
_entity_poly.entity_id
_entity_poly.type
_entity_poly.pdbx_seq_one_letter_code
_entity_poly.pdbx_strand_id
1 'polypeptide(L)'
;MKILHHPVPATILFGIFCGTVFIPLSRLLYNMLWGPGAMNLALWLFAAGYAILLSRWSKQGLLPVSYPLLFLLLTAFMVPSVAAFYLLTLMTIGWIRSGLCYRDRRRIRLIVELLLGAAGGALVAIYRPGSAVDWALCVWLLFLLQGLYSAIFDGDPAASDNQSARETDFFERASRRAEDILSTPPAP
;
A
#
# COMPACT_ATOMS: atom_id res chain seq x y z
N MET A 1 15.22 -8.44 -14.49
CA MET A 1 14.43 -8.68 -13.26
C MET A 1 12.94 -8.64 -13.59
N LYS A 2 12.32 -9.78 -13.95
CA LYS A 2 10.90 -9.86 -14.37
C LYS A 2 9.92 -10.16 -13.23
N ILE A 3 10.42 -10.53 -12.04
CA ILE A 3 9.61 -10.94 -10.89
C ILE A 3 8.97 -9.72 -10.18
N LEU A 4 9.54 -8.52 -10.34
CA LEU A 4 9.03 -7.29 -9.70
C LEU A 4 7.76 -6.71 -10.37
N HIS A 5 7.34 -7.28 -11.50
CA HIS A 5 6.17 -6.80 -12.24
C HIS A 5 4.85 -7.37 -11.74
N HIS A 6 4.88 -8.50 -11.03
CA HIS A 6 3.69 -9.09 -10.45
C HIS A 6 3.50 -8.61 -8.99
N PRO A 7 2.36 -7.99 -8.66
CA PRO A 7 2.12 -7.41 -7.34
C PRO A 7 2.06 -8.48 -6.23
N VAL A 8 1.62 -9.69 -6.55
CA VAL A 8 1.48 -10.81 -5.59
C VAL A 8 2.82 -11.30 -5.02
N PRO A 9 3.82 -11.75 -5.81
CA PRO A 9 5.09 -12.18 -5.24
C PRO A 9 5.84 -11.05 -4.54
N ALA A 10 5.70 -9.81 -5.02
CA ALA A 10 6.35 -8.66 -4.41
C ALA A 10 5.77 -8.29 -3.04
N THR A 11 4.44 -8.35 -2.86
CA THR A 11 3.81 -8.16 -1.54
C THR A 11 4.22 -9.22 -0.53
N ILE A 12 4.30 -10.49 -0.95
CA ILE A 12 4.71 -11.61 -0.09
C ILE A 12 6.17 -11.46 0.35
N LEU A 13 7.08 -11.19 -0.59
CA LEU A 13 8.50 -10.96 -0.28
C LEU A 13 8.70 -9.74 0.63
N PHE A 14 7.98 -8.66 0.35
CA PHE A 14 8.00 -7.47 1.21
C PHE A 14 7.46 -7.78 2.61
N GLY A 15 6.41 -8.60 2.72
CA GLY A 15 5.87 -9.05 4.00
C GLY A 15 6.85 -9.87 4.84
N ILE A 16 7.57 -10.80 4.22
CA ILE A 16 8.63 -11.58 4.88
C ILE A 16 9.75 -10.66 5.37
N PHE A 17 10.15 -9.70 4.54
CA PHE A 17 11.15 -8.70 4.91
C PHE A 17 10.66 -7.84 6.09
N CYS A 18 9.43 -7.34 6.05
CA CYS A 18 8.87 -6.54 7.14
C CYS A 18 8.75 -7.33 8.44
N GLY A 19 8.26 -8.57 8.40
CA GLY A 19 8.15 -9.42 9.59
C GLY A 19 9.50 -9.70 10.24
N THR A 20 10.54 -9.97 9.45
CA THR A 20 11.90 -10.21 9.95
C THR A 20 12.57 -8.95 10.49
N VAL A 21 12.40 -7.82 9.80
CA VAL A 21 12.98 -6.52 10.19
C VAL A 21 12.21 -5.87 11.34
N PHE A 22 10.95 -6.26 11.59
CA PHE A 22 10.12 -5.68 12.65
C PHE A 22 10.76 -5.77 14.03
N ILE A 23 11.33 -6.93 14.38
CA ILE A 23 11.94 -7.15 15.70
C ILE A 23 13.17 -6.25 15.93
N PRO A 24 14.19 -6.23 15.05
CA PRO A 24 15.33 -5.34 15.26
C PRO A 24 14.95 -3.85 15.14
N LEU A 25 14.03 -3.50 14.22
CA LEU A 25 13.61 -2.11 14.03
C LEU A 25 12.83 -1.57 15.24
N SER A 26 11.90 -2.36 15.79
CA SER A 26 11.14 -1.97 16.98
C SER A 26 12.06 -1.82 18.20
N ARG A 27 13.07 -2.67 18.36
CA ARG A 27 14.09 -2.50 19.41
C ARG A 27 14.93 -1.24 19.22
N LEU A 28 15.37 -0.97 18.01
CA LEU A 28 16.13 0.25 17.70
C LEU A 28 15.31 1.51 18.03
N LEU A 29 14.04 1.53 17.62
CA LEU A 29 13.15 2.65 17.87
C LEU A 29 12.77 2.79 19.35
N TYR A 30 12.69 1.69 20.10
CA TYR A 30 12.45 1.74 21.53
C TYR A 30 13.59 2.42 22.30
N ASN A 31 14.82 2.37 21.77
CA ASN A 31 15.96 3.10 22.34
C ASN A 31 15.87 4.62 22.10
N MET A 32 15.11 5.06 21.09
CA MET A 32 14.96 6.49 20.75
C MET A 32 13.64 7.09 21.26
N LEU A 33 12.57 6.30 21.29
CA LEU A 33 11.23 6.72 21.70
C LEU A 33 10.71 5.81 22.81
N TRP A 34 10.23 6.43 23.89
CA TRP A 34 9.58 5.68 24.97
C TRP A 34 8.12 5.37 24.65
N GLY A 35 7.72 4.12 24.91
CA GLY A 35 6.32 3.69 24.89
C GLY A 35 5.81 3.14 23.55
N PRO A 36 4.48 3.17 23.31
CA PRO A 36 3.85 2.55 22.14
C PRO A 36 4.20 3.25 20.81
N GLY A 37 4.67 4.50 20.87
CA GLY A 37 5.09 5.27 19.70
C GLY A 37 6.19 4.58 18.88
N ALA A 38 7.10 3.84 19.52
CA ALA A 38 8.15 3.10 18.81
C ALA A 38 7.58 2.00 17.89
N MET A 39 6.58 1.26 18.38
CA MET A 39 5.92 0.20 17.60
C MET A 39 5.02 0.79 16.51
N ASN A 40 4.28 1.86 16.83
CA ASN A 40 3.45 2.55 15.85
C ASN A 40 4.30 3.13 14.71
N LEU A 41 5.47 3.69 15.03
CA LEU A 41 6.38 4.25 14.03
C LEU A 41 7.02 3.17 13.15
N ALA A 42 7.33 2.00 13.72
CA ALA A 42 7.76 0.83 12.94
C ALA A 42 6.66 0.40 11.96
N LEU A 43 5.41 0.27 12.43
CA LEU A 43 4.26 -0.04 11.58
C LEU A 43 4.05 0.99 10.48
N TRP A 44 4.19 2.27 10.81
CA TRP A 44 4.12 3.36 9.85
C TRP A 44 5.20 3.27 8.77
N LEU A 45 6.45 2.97 9.12
CA LEU A 45 7.53 2.79 8.14
C LEU A 45 7.23 1.66 7.16
N PHE A 46 6.68 0.54 7.63
CA PHE A 46 6.29 -0.57 6.78
C PHE A 46 5.09 -0.20 5.88
N ALA A 47 4.10 0.51 6.42
CA ALA A 47 2.97 1.03 5.64
C ALA A 47 3.42 2.04 4.58
N ALA A 48 4.39 2.90 4.89
CA ALA A 48 4.99 3.86 3.97
C ALA A 48 5.73 3.17 2.82
N GLY A 49 6.60 2.21 3.14
CA GLY A 49 7.28 1.40 2.13
C GLY A 49 6.29 0.68 1.21
N TYR A 50 5.24 0.11 1.79
CA TYR A 50 4.19 -0.55 1.02
C TYR A 50 3.39 0.41 0.14
N ALA A 51 3.02 1.58 0.65
CA ALA A 51 2.28 2.59 -0.10
C ALA A 51 3.08 3.10 -1.31
N ILE A 52 4.41 3.22 -1.16
CA ILE A 52 5.31 3.55 -2.27
C ILE A 52 5.29 2.43 -3.33
N LEU A 53 5.40 1.16 -2.93
CA LEU A 53 5.27 0.02 -3.86
C LEU A 53 3.93 0.05 -4.59
N LEU A 54 2.84 0.30 -3.86
CA LEU A 54 1.49 0.38 -4.41
C LEU A 54 1.36 1.51 -5.45
N SER A 55 1.91 2.70 -5.15
CA SER A 55 1.91 3.84 -6.07
C SER A 55 2.68 3.55 -7.37
N ARG A 56 3.78 2.79 -7.27
CA ARG A 56 4.56 2.38 -8.44
C ARG A 56 3.79 1.40 -9.31
N TRP A 57 3.04 0.48 -8.71
CA TRP A 57 2.20 -0.46 -9.45
C TRP A 57 0.98 0.21 -10.08
N SER A 58 0.38 1.19 -9.41
CA SER A 58 -0.77 1.93 -9.95
C SER A 58 -0.38 3.05 -10.94
N LYS A 59 0.93 3.32 -11.13
CA LYS A 59 1.46 4.44 -11.93
C LYS A 59 0.79 5.79 -11.56
N GLN A 60 0.44 5.97 -10.29
CA GLN A 60 -0.10 7.21 -9.77
C GLN A 60 0.99 8.01 -9.07
N GLY A 61 0.82 9.34 -9.02
CA GLY A 61 1.74 10.20 -8.30
C GLY A 61 1.78 9.86 -6.81
N LEU A 62 2.92 10.11 -6.16
CA LEU A 62 3.11 9.92 -4.72
C LEU A 62 2.33 10.96 -3.88
N LEU A 63 2.01 12.11 -4.47
CA LEU A 63 1.30 13.23 -3.84
C LEU A 63 -0.07 12.85 -3.23
N PRO A 64 -0.99 12.18 -3.94
CA PRO A 64 -2.26 11.77 -3.34
C PRO A 64 -2.07 10.69 -2.25
N VAL A 65 -0.99 9.90 -2.31
CA VAL A 65 -0.65 8.88 -1.30
C VAL A 65 -0.03 9.49 -0.05
N SER A 66 0.65 10.64 -0.16
CA SER A 66 1.32 11.28 0.98
C SER A 66 0.33 11.81 2.01
N TYR A 67 -0.87 12.24 1.61
CA TYR A 67 -1.89 12.73 2.54
C TYR A 67 -2.36 11.67 3.57
N PRO A 68 -2.86 10.49 3.16
CA PRO A 68 -3.24 9.43 4.10
C PRO A 68 -2.04 8.93 4.91
N LEU A 69 -0.83 8.98 4.34
CA LEU A 69 0.39 8.58 5.04
C LEU A 69 0.81 9.56 6.14
N LEU A 70 0.70 10.87 5.90
CA LEU A 70 0.96 11.91 6.89
C LEU A 70 -0.09 11.87 8.01
N PHE A 71 -1.36 11.63 7.67
CA PHE A 71 -2.40 11.39 8.67
C PHE A 71 -2.06 10.18 9.55
N LEU A 72 -1.62 9.08 8.94
CA LEU A 72 -1.17 7.90 9.70
C LEU A 72 0.06 8.19 10.57
N LEU A 73 0.98 9.05 10.12
CA LEU A 73 2.13 9.47 10.92
C LEU A 73 1.71 10.25 12.17
N LEU A 74 0.80 11.21 12.02
CA LEU A 74 0.31 12.02 13.14
C LEU A 74 -0.40 11.13 14.18
N THR A 75 -1.22 10.20 13.71
CA THR A 75 -1.92 9.25 14.59
C THR A 75 -1.00 8.27 15.30
N ALA A 76 0.22 8.02 14.78
CA ALA A 76 1.20 7.14 15.43
C ALA A 76 1.60 7.63 16.83
N PHE A 77 1.57 8.95 17.06
CA PHE A 77 1.88 9.57 18.34
C PHE A 77 0.64 9.83 19.21
N MET A 78 -0.54 9.96 18.59
CA MET A 78 -1.80 10.24 19.29
C MET A 78 -2.45 8.96 19.85
N VAL A 79 -2.25 7.82 19.20
CA VAL A 79 -2.93 6.57 19.55
C VAL A 79 -2.07 5.76 20.54
N PRO A 80 -2.52 5.59 21.81
CA PRO A 80 -1.74 4.88 22.82
C PRO A 80 -1.77 3.34 22.64
N SER A 81 -2.65 2.82 21.77
CA SER A 81 -2.83 1.38 21.55
C SER A 81 -2.27 0.95 20.20
N VAL A 82 -1.29 0.04 20.23
CA VAL A 82 -0.69 -0.55 19.02
C VAL A 82 -1.73 -1.32 18.20
N ALA A 83 -2.70 -1.96 18.84
CA ALA A 83 -3.79 -2.66 18.15
C ALA A 83 -4.72 -1.70 17.40
N ALA A 84 -5.08 -0.57 18.03
CA ALA A 84 -5.88 0.45 17.37
C ALA A 84 -5.11 1.06 16.17
N PHE A 85 -3.81 1.30 16.33
CA PHE A 85 -2.96 1.81 15.26
C PHE A 85 -2.79 0.80 14.11
N TYR A 86 -2.69 -0.49 14.41
CA TYR A 86 -2.66 -1.56 13.40
C TYR A 86 -3.95 -1.61 12.57
N LEU A 87 -5.12 -1.48 13.20
CA LEU A 87 -6.41 -1.38 12.50
C LEU A 87 -6.50 -0.13 11.63
N LEU A 88 -6.06 1.02 12.15
CA LEU A 88 -5.95 2.26 11.38
C LEU A 88 -5.06 2.06 10.16
N THR A 89 -3.92 1.39 10.31
CA THR A 89 -3.00 1.09 9.21
C THR A 89 -3.68 0.26 8.12
N LEU A 90 -4.43 -0.79 8.50
CA LEU A 90 -5.21 -1.59 7.55
C LEU A 90 -6.25 -0.74 6.80
N MET A 91 -6.98 0.13 7.51
CA MET A 91 -7.95 1.04 6.90
C MET A 91 -7.29 2.04 5.95
N THR A 92 -6.16 2.62 6.33
CA THR A 92 -5.43 3.58 5.50
C THR A 92 -4.89 2.93 4.22
N ILE A 93 -4.33 1.71 4.33
CA ILE A 93 -3.87 0.96 3.15
C ILE A 93 -5.05 0.58 2.23
N GLY A 94 -6.18 0.14 2.82
CA GLY A 94 -7.41 -0.11 2.08
C GLY A 94 -7.92 1.15 1.37
N TRP A 95 -7.90 2.30 2.04
CA TRP A 95 -8.24 3.59 1.45
C TRP A 95 -7.34 3.92 0.26
N ILE A 96 -6.01 3.85 0.42
CA ILE A 96 -5.06 4.17 -0.67
C ILE A 96 -5.34 3.27 -1.90
N ARG A 97 -5.72 2.03 -1.67
CA ARG A 97 -6.00 1.04 -2.72
C ARG A 97 -7.36 1.25 -3.39
N SER A 98 -8.46 1.29 -2.63
CA SER A 98 -9.83 1.46 -3.13
C SER A 98 -10.21 2.89 -3.52
N GLY A 99 -9.54 3.89 -2.96
CA GLY A 99 -9.84 5.32 -3.16
C GLY A 99 -9.01 5.96 -4.27
N LEU A 100 -7.72 5.62 -4.35
CA LEU A 100 -6.80 6.23 -5.31
C LEU A 100 -6.48 5.27 -6.46
N CYS A 101 -5.98 4.07 -6.15
CA CYS A 101 -5.36 3.21 -7.16
C CYS A 101 -6.34 2.45 -8.07
N TYR A 102 -7.51 2.02 -7.59
CA TYR A 102 -8.45 1.18 -8.38
C TYR A 102 -9.91 1.65 -8.24
N ARG A 103 -10.34 2.56 -9.13
CA ARG A 103 -11.61 3.27 -9.03
C ARG A 103 -12.83 2.50 -9.61
N ASP A 104 -12.63 1.59 -10.57
CA ASP A 104 -13.73 1.03 -11.39
C ASP A 104 -14.62 -0.05 -10.74
N ARG A 105 -14.22 -0.69 -9.64
CA ARG A 105 -15.06 -1.70 -8.92
C ARG A 105 -15.05 -1.52 -7.41
N ARG A 106 -15.32 -0.28 -6.98
CA ARG A 106 -15.22 0.17 -5.59
C ARG A 106 -16.00 -0.70 -4.58
N ARG A 107 -17.21 -1.17 -4.91
CA ARG A 107 -18.09 -1.85 -3.93
C ARG A 107 -17.62 -3.25 -3.54
N ILE A 108 -17.32 -4.12 -4.52
CA ILE A 108 -16.87 -5.50 -4.26
C ILE A 108 -15.50 -5.48 -3.57
N ARG A 109 -14.59 -4.62 -4.03
CA ARG A 109 -13.27 -4.44 -3.44
C ARG A 109 -13.34 -3.94 -2.00
N LEU A 110 -14.23 -2.99 -1.70
CA LEU A 110 -14.47 -2.53 -0.33
C LEU A 110 -15.02 -3.64 0.57
N ILE A 111 -15.96 -4.46 0.10
CA ILE A 111 -16.49 -5.57 0.91
C ILE A 111 -15.38 -6.57 1.25
N VAL A 112 -14.57 -6.96 0.26
CA VAL A 112 -13.44 -7.88 0.47
C VAL A 112 -12.41 -7.27 1.42
N GLU A 113 -12.10 -5.98 1.29
CA GLU A 113 -11.22 -5.26 2.21
C GLU A 113 -11.76 -5.20 3.63
N LEU A 114 -13.06 -4.95 3.79
CA LEU A 114 -13.70 -4.88 5.09
C LEU A 114 -13.72 -6.26 5.76
N LEU A 115 -13.96 -7.32 4.99
CA LEU A 115 -13.93 -8.69 5.47
C LEU A 115 -12.51 -9.11 5.89
N LEU A 116 -11.52 -8.84 5.04
CA LEU A 116 -10.10 -9.10 5.32
C LEU A 116 -9.64 -8.30 6.54
N GLY A 117 -9.99 -7.01 6.60
CA GLY A 117 -9.67 -6.12 7.73
C GLY A 117 -10.34 -6.56 9.04
N ALA A 118 -11.62 -6.96 8.98
CA ALA A 118 -12.34 -7.50 10.13
C ALA A 118 -11.73 -8.83 10.60
N ALA A 119 -11.34 -9.72 9.67
CA ALA A 119 -10.67 -10.97 10.01
C ALA A 119 -9.31 -10.71 10.68
N GLY A 120 -8.50 -9.79 10.13
CA GLY A 120 -7.23 -9.38 10.74
C GLY A 120 -7.42 -8.75 12.12
N GLY A 121 -8.43 -7.89 12.28
CA GLY A 121 -8.77 -7.28 13.56
C GLY A 121 -9.28 -8.26 14.61
N ALA A 122 -10.15 -9.19 14.20
CA ALA A 122 -10.63 -10.27 15.06
C ALA A 122 -9.46 -11.14 15.53
N LEU A 123 -8.50 -11.46 14.65
CA LEU A 123 -7.30 -12.21 15.02
C LEU A 123 -6.51 -11.49 16.12
N VAL A 124 -6.25 -10.20 15.96
CA VAL A 124 -5.53 -9.38 16.96
C VAL A 124 -6.30 -9.32 18.28
N ALA A 125 -7.63 -9.18 18.22
CA ALA A 125 -8.47 -9.11 19.42
C ALA A 125 -8.51 -10.44 20.19
N ILE A 126 -8.54 -11.58 19.49
CA ILE A 126 -8.54 -12.92 20.08
C ILE A 126 -7.16 -13.27 20.65
N TYR A 127 -6.10 -13.01 19.89
CA TYR A 127 -4.75 -13.44 20.26
C TYR A 127 -4.08 -12.52 21.29
N ARG A 128 -4.55 -11.27 21.44
CA ARG A 128 -4.02 -10.25 22.37
C ARG A 128 -2.49 -10.20 22.37
N PRO A 129 -1.86 -9.78 21.26
CA PRO A 129 -0.40 -9.80 21.10
C PRO A 129 0.29 -9.02 22.22
N GLY A 130 1.04 -9.74 23.05
CA GLY A 130 1.74 -9.19 24.22
C GLY A 130 3.24 -9.05 24.01
N SER A 131 3.80 -9.77 23.04
CA SER A 131 5.23 -9.79 22.75
C SER A 131 5.56 -9.16 21.38
N ALA A 132 6.81 -8.73 21.20
CA ALA A 132 7.30 -8.24 19.91
C ALA A 132 7.21 -9.30 18.80
N VAL A 133 7.27 -10.59 19.15
CA VAL A 133 7.12 -11.71 18.22
C VAL A 133 5.67 -11.81 17.73
N ASP A 134 4.68 -11.66 18.62
CA ASP A 134 3.27 -11.65 18.25
C ASP A 134 2.95 -10.51 17.29
N TRP A 135 3.54 -9.34 17.52
CA TRP A 135 3.43 -8.19 16.62
C TRP A 135 4.13 -8.40 15.27
N ALA A 136 5.28 -9.07 15.25
CA ALA A 136 5.93 -9.46 14.00
C ALA A 136 5.06 -10.42 13.16
N LEU A 137 4.37 -11.37 13.82
CA LEU A 137 3.40 -12.25 13.18
C LEU A 137 2.19 -11.47 12.65
N CYS A 138 1.70 -10.48 13.39
CA CYS A 138 0.63 -9.60 12.94
C CYS A 138 1.04 -8.78 11.71
N VAL A 139 2.28 -8.24 11.69
CA VAL A 139 2.83 -7.54 10.52
C VAL A 139 2.94 -8.49 9.32
N TRP A 140 3.41 -9.71 9.53
CA TRP A 140 3.46 -10.71 8.47
C TRP A 140 2.06 -11.04 7.93
N LEU A 141 1.09 -11.25 8.82
CA LEU A 141 -0.30 -11.52 8.47
C LEU A 141 -0.94 -10.34 7.71
N LEU A 142 -0.63 -9.10 8.08
CA LEU A 142 -1.04 -7.90 7.36
C LEU A 142 -0.62 -7.96 5.89
N PHE A 143 0.65 -8.31 5.62
CA PHE A 143 1.15 -8.41 4.26
C PHE A 143 0.65 -9.64 3.51
N LEU A 144 0.43 -10.77 4.19
CA LEU A 144 -0.27 -11.91 3.59
C LEU A 144 -1.69 -11.54 3.17
N LEU A 145 -2.39 -10.77 3.99
CA LEU A 145 -3.74 -10.27 3.70
C LEU A 145 -3.74 -9.33 2.49
N GLN A 146 -2.74 -8.44 2.39
CA GLN A 146 -2.56 -7.59 1.22
C GLN A 146 -2.20 -8.42 -0.03
N GLY A 147 -1.35 -9.43 0.10
CA GLY A 147 -0.97 -10.32 -0.99
C GLY A 147 -2.12 -11.20 -1.47
N LEU A 148 -2.96 -11.69 -0.56
CA LEU A 148 -4.19 -12.42 -0.87
C LEU A 148 -5.19 -11.52 -1.61
N TYR A 149 -5.36 -10.28 -1.15
CA TYR A 149 -6.15 -9.30 -1.91
C TYR A 149 -5.60 -9.13 -3.32
N SER A 150 -4.28 -8.89 -3.45
CA SER A 150 -3.66 -8.76 -4.76
C SER A 150 -3.89 -10.00 -5.60
N ALA A 151 -3.79 -11.21 -5.06
CA ALA A 151 -4.00 -12.45 -5.80
C ALA A 151 -5.44 -12.63 -6.30
N ILE A 152 -6.43 -12.20 -5.51
CA ILE A 152 -7.85 -12.22 -5.91
C ILE A 152 -8.09 -11.27 -7.10
N PHE A 153 -7.35 -10.16 -7.17
CA PHE A 153 -7.56 -9.11 -8.17
C PHE A 153 -6.46 -8.99 -9.23
N ASP A 154 -5.41 -9.83 -9.22
CA ASP A 154 -4.25 -9.81 -10.14
C ASP A 154 -4.63 -10.21 -11.58
N GLY A 155 -5.84 -10.77 -11.77
CA GLY A 155 -6.40 -11.15 -13.07
C GLY A 155 -7.52 -10.25 -13.60
N ASP A 156 -7.78 -9.10 -12.97
CA ASP A 156 -8.88 -8.22 -13.35
C ASP A 156 -8.47 -7.34 -14.56
N PRO A 157 -9.08 -7.50 -15.75
CA PRO A 157 -8.69 -6.78 -16.97
C PRO A 157 -8.85 -5.26 -16.86
N ALA A 158 -9.55 -4.73 -15.85
CA ALA A 158 -9.68 -3.31 -15.57
C ALA A 158 -8.36 -2.62 -15.15
N ALA A 159 -7.38 -3.37 -14.63
CA ALA A 159 -6.04 -2.85 -14.34
C ALA A 159 -5.18 -2.72 -15.62
N SER A 160 -5.38 -3.64 -16.57
CA SER A 160 -4.78 -3.54 -17.91
C SER A 160 -5.50 -2.52 -18.79
N ASP A 161 -6.80 -2.31 -18.62
CA ASP A 161 -7.62 -1.41 -19.44
C ASP A 161 -7.30 0.07 -19.15
N ASN A 162 -7.05 0.42 -17.89
CA ASN A 162 -6.52 1.74 -17.54
C ASN A 162 -5.07 1.95 -18.01
N GLN A 163 -4.32 0.86 -18.24
CA GLN A 163 -2.96 0.93 -18.76
C GLN A 163 -2.96 1.09 -20.28
N SER A 164 -3.79 0.34 -21.01
CA SER A 164 -3.99 0.50 -22.45
C SER A 164 -4.63 1.86 -22.77
N ALA A 165 -5.72 2.26 -22.10
CA ALA A 165 -6.38 3.53 -22.37
C ALA A 165 -5.47 4.75 -22.14
N ARG A 166 -4.57 4.68 -21.15
CA ARG A 166 -3.61 5.75 -20.83
C ARG A 166 -2.40 5.73 -21.75
N GLU A 167 -1.96 4.57 -22.20
CA GLU A 167 -0.88 4.40 -23.19
C GLU A 167 -1.34 4.85 -24.58
N THR A 168 -2.61 4.61 -24.94
CA THR A 168 -3.26 5.18 -26.13
C THR A 168 -3.25 6.71 -26.07
N ASP A 169 -3.55 7.33 -24.93
CA ASP A 169 -3.52 8.81 -24.78
C ASP A 169 -2.09 9.39 -24.93
N PHE A 170 -1.05 8.69 -24.45
CA PHE A 170 0.35 9.12 -24.68
C PHE A 170 0.78 8.98 -26.13
N PHE A 171 0.43 7.87 -26.78
CA PHE A 171 0.74 7.63 -28.19
C PHE A 171 0.00 8.61 -29.10
N GLU A 172 -1.28 8.86 -28.82
CA GLU A 172 -2.11 9.80 -29.58
C GLU A 172 -1.63 11.25 -29.40
N ARG A 173 -1.19 11.65 -28.19
CA ARG A 173 -0.53 12.95 -27.98
C ARG A 173 0.81 13.06 -28.70
N ALA A 174 1.58 11.97 -28.78
CA ALA A 174 2.84 11.96 -29.53
C ALA A 174 2.58 12.07 -31.04
N SER A 175 1.56 11.38 -31.55
CA SER A 175 1.11 11.47 -32.96
C SER A 175 0.67 12.87 -33.32
N ARG A 176 -0.21 13.49 -32.51
CA ARG A 176 -0.67 14.86 -32.75
C ARG A 176 0.47 15.89 -32.70
N ARG A 177 1.45 15.72 -31.81
CA ARG A 177 2.65 16.58 -31.80
C ARG A 177 3.52 16.39 -33.04
N ALA A 178 3.64 15.17 -33.55
CA ALA A 178 4.37 14.92 -34.79
C ALA A 178 3.65 15.54 -36.00
N GLU A 179 2.32 15.43 -36.06
CA GLU A 179 1.50 16.09 -37.07
C GLU A 179 1.60 17.62 -37.00
N ASP A 180 1.63 18.21 -35.81
CA ASP A 180 1.84 19.66 -35.63
C ASP A 180 3.20 20.10 -36.17
N ILE A 181 4.27 19.35 -35.87
CA ILE A 181 5.63 19.65 -36.37
C ILE A 181 5.71 19.53 -37.90
N LEU A 182 5.00 18.56 -38.49
CA LEU A 182 4.98 18.35 -39.94
C LEU A 182 4.11 19.35 -40.69
N SER A 183 3.06 19.86 -40.04
CA SER A 183 2.12 20.83 -40.62
C SER A 183 2.54 22.28 -40.39
N THR A 184 3.51 22.54 -39.50
CA THR A 184 4.10 23.86 -39.32
C THR A 184 5.23 24.04 -40.35
N PRO A 185 5.08 24.88 -41.39
CA PRO A 185 6.17 25.14 -42.33
C PRO A 185 7.29 25.90 -41.61
N PRO A 186 8.57 25.67 -41.97
CA PRO A 186 9.69 26.35 -41.33
C PRO A 186 9.50 27.87 -41.47
N ALA A 187 9.58 28.58 -40.35
CA ALA A 187 9.53 30.04 -40.34
C ALA A 187 10.72 30.58 -41.17
N PRO A 188 10.49 31.62 -42.00
CA PRO A 188 11.51 32.21 -42.88
C PRO A 188 12.65 32.89 -42.11
#